data_AF-A0A815DSP6-F1
#
_entry.id   AF-A0A815DSP6-F1
#
_cell.length_a   1.000
_cell.length_b   1.000
_cell.length_c   1.000
_cell.angle_alpha   90.00
_cell.angle_beta   90.00
_cell.angle_gamma   90.00
#
_symmetry.space_group_name_H-M   'P 1'
#
loop_
_entity.id
_entity.type
_entity.pdbx_description
1 polymer ?
#
loop_
_entity_poly.entity_id
_entity_poly.type
_entity_poly.pdbx_seq_one_letter_code
_entity_poly.pdbx_strand_id
1 'polypeptide(L)'
;MKLVPIVLLILAGAIANTVTAEKSSESAIGETSHQFDLHKKIISISNVPIASTSPYNLAIQFGQILYLSGQLGRNLTTGQLISDDTQNQTYQALHNIQDLLHAAGSDITKLLQCRVYLTDINDYQVMNQVYAAFFSSTELYPARATVAVTALASNAKVEIECTAFTTRSTSSCCLNIILLSRRHFRTISCCIYFIVSSIAMLVVLPMGVGTYVYALWHDNPYTTNQAFCKLRTYALQSMTMIYRWCIVAACVDRCISISTNARLRNFASVRIAQRVTLLIVVVWLTLPIQVLALIDLRNDRCGVLYNVGLSLYFSFYTITTGSILPVSIMIICAVLISRSLEMRRQHRRQLAVNQYDRLDRKRDRQAFVMLLFQAIVFLITQTPLMLLFFCNAATIHITNKSANQVAIERFTVFMVDMILYLFPTISFYLYTMASRQFRREFIELFRSAIKPRRQNNTNQVNPVLNEIL
;
A
#
# COMPACT_ATOMS: atom_id res chain seq x y z
N MET A 1 8.08 14.04 -21.28
CA MET A 1 7.68 15.36 -20.76
C MET A 1 6.16 15.48 -20.49
N LYS A 2 5.52 14.47 -19.87
CA LYS A 2 4.07 14.48 -19.54
C LYS A 2 3.73 14.01 -18.10
N LEU A 3 4.72 13.66 -17.27
CA LEU A 3 4.48 13.13 -15.91
C LEU A 3 4.32 14.22 -14.82
N VAL A 4 5.03 15.34 -14.96
CA VAL A 4 4.97 16.49 -14.02
C VAL A 4 3.56 17.08 -13.91
N PRO A 5 2.82 17.34 -15.00
CA PRO A 5 1.44 17.82 -14.89
C PRO A 5 0.51 16.77 -14.28
N ILE A 6 0.78 15.46 -14.43
CA ILE A 6 -0.04 14.39 -13.85
C ILE A 6 0.11 14.33 -12.33
N VAL A 7 1.33 14.47 -11.79
CA VAL A 7 1.55 14.50 -10.33
C VAL A 7 0.97 15.78 -9.70
N LEU A 8 1.10 16.93 -10.38
CA LEU A 8 0.44 18.17 -10.00
C LEU A 8 -1.10 18.08 -10.11
N LEU A 9 -1.64 17.39 -11.12
CA LEU A 9 -3.08 17.13 -11.28
C LEU A 9 -3.63 16.16 -10.23
N ILE A 10 -2.86 15.16 -9.82
CA ILE A 10 -3.26 14.21 -8.76
C ILE A 10 -3.26 14.91 -7.40
N LEU A 11 -2.23 15.72 -7.11
CA LEU A 11 -2.16 16.51 -5.87
C LEU A 11 -3.19 17.63 -5.85
N ALA A 12 -3.34 18.39 -6.95
CA ALA A 12 -4.36 19.42 -7.08
C ALA A 12 -5.78 18.85 -7.09
N GLY A 13 -6.00 17.68 -7.70
CA GLY A 13 -7.28 16.98 -7.70
C GLY A 13 -7.65 16.43 -6.32
N ALA A 14 -6.68 15.91 -5.57
CA ALA A 14 -6.88 15.49 -4.19
C ALA A 14 -7.19 16.68 -3.26
N ILE A 15 -6.53 17.83 -3.46
CA ILE A 15 -6.79 19.06 -2.70
C ILE A 15 -8.14 19.68 -3.11
N ALA A 16 -8.45 19.77 -4.41
CA ALA A 16 -9.71 20.28 -4.93
C ALA A 16 -10.91 19.46 -4.42
N ASN A 17 -10.83 18.13 -4.43
CA ASN A 17 -11.88 17.24 -3.90
C ASN A 17 -12.09 17.34 -2.38
N THR A 18 -11.12 17.91 -1.63
CA THR A 18 -11.30 18.19 -0.20
C THR A 18 -11.90 19.58 0.06
N VAL A 19 -11.68 20.54 -0.84
CA VAL A 19 -12.19 21.92 -0.73
C VAL A 19 -13.61 22.05 -1.29
N THR A 20 -13.95 21.34 -2.38
CA THR A 20 -15.30 21.36 -2.98
C THR A 20 -16.34 20.63 -2.13
N ALA A 21 -15.93 19.70 -1.26
CA ALA A 21 -16.82 18.97 -0.37
C ALA A 21 -17.38 19.81 0.80
N GLU A 22 -16.82 20.99 1.11
CA GLU A 22 -17.35 21.91 2.14
C GLU A 22 -18.40 22.88 1.57
N LYS A 23 -18.52 23.01 0.24
CA LYS A 23 -19.44 23.96 -0.41
C LYS A 23 -20.71 23.33 -1.01
N SER A 24 -20.77 22.01 -1.11
CA SER A 24 -21.92 21.26 -1.66
C SER A 24 -22.80 20.58 -0.60
N SER A 25 -22.51 20.76 0.70
CA SER A 25 -23.19 20.02 1.77
C SER A 25 -24.51 20.64 2.26
N GLU A 26 -25.17 21.48 1.47
CA GLU A 26 -26.49 22.02 1.79
C GLU A 26 -27.59 21.74 0.75
N SER A 27 -27.33 21.00 -0.35
CA SER A 27 -28.40 20.72 -1.33
C SER A 27 -28.30 19.43 -2.16
N ALA A 28 -27.71 18.35 -1.65
CA ALA A 28 -27.79 17.05 -2.34
C ALA A 28 -27.74 15.88 -1.36
N ILE A 29 -28.91 15.39 -0.97
CA ILE A 29 -29.08 14.02 -0.45
C ILE A 29 -29.01 13.11 -1.67
N GLY A 30 -27.85 12.50 -1.89
CA GLY A 30 -27.62 11.52 -2.95
C GLY A 30 -26.57 10.51 -2.48
N GLU A 31 -27.00 9.26 -2.32
CA GLU A 31 -26.19 8.13 -1.91
C GLU A 31 -24.94 7.97 -2.79
N THR A 32 -23.76 7.86 -2.19
CA THR A 32 -22.54 7.43 -2.88
C THR A 32 -22.02 6.16 -2.22
N SER A 33 -22.59 5.03 -2.67
CA SER A 33 -22.05 3.70 -2.46
C SER A 33 -20.72 3.54 -3.21
N HIS A 34 -19.72 2.97 -2.56
CA HIS A 34 -18.52 2.47 -3.23
C HIS A 34 -18.93 1.51 -4.36
N GLN A 35 -18.69 1.91 -5.60
CA GLN A 35 -18.84 1.03 -6.74
C GLN A 35 -17.71 0.01 -6.68
N PHE A 36 -18.00 -1.15 -6.09
CA PHE A 36 -17.28 -2.37 -6.41
C PHE A 36 -17.29 -2.48 -7.94
N ASP A 37 -16.17 -2.88 -8.53
CA ASP A 37 -16.13 -3.24 -9.94
C ASP A 37 -16.93 -4.55 -10.09
N LEU A 38 -18.26 -4.40 -10.15
CA LEU A 38 -19.26 -5.44 -10.30
C LEU A 38 -19.40 -5.84 -11.77
N HIS A 39 -18.37 -5.58 -12.57
CA HIS A 39 -18.28 -6.04 -13.93
C HIS A 39 -17.57 -7.38 -13.97
N LYS A 40 -18.13 -8.31 -14.74
CA LYS A 40 -17.49 -9.60 -15.03
C LYS A 40 -16.27 -9.33 -15.89
N LYS A 41 -15.09 -9.74 -15.41
CA LYS A 41 -13.85 -9.71 -16.18
C LYS A 41 -13.50 -11.14 -16.61
N ILE A 42 -13.28 -11.34 -17.90
CA ILE A 42 -12.79 -12.60 -18.45
C ILE A 42 -11.30 -12.70 -18.19
N ILE A 43 -10.83 -13.86 -17.73
CA ILE A 43 -9.41 -14.17 -17.59
C ILE A 43 -8.98 -15.02 -18.78
N SER A 44 -7.93 -14.59 -19.46
CA SER A 44 -7.36 -15.24 -20.64
C SER A 44 -5.89 -15.57 -20.42
N ILE A 45 -5.46 -16.74 -20.88
CA ILE A 45 -4.04 -17.12 -20.94
C ILE A 45 -3.53 -16.89 -22.36
N SER A 46 -2.35 -16.29 -22.49
CA SER A 46 -1.69 -16.10 -23.79
C SER A 46 -1.42 -17.43 -24.48
N ASN A 47 -1.68 -17.51 -25.79
CA ASN A 47 -1.46 -18.71 -26.63
C ASN A 47 -2.35 -19.92 -26.32
N VAL A 48 -3.39 -19.76 -25.50
CA VAL A 48 -4.46 -20.75 -25.40
C VAL A 48 -5.53 -20.39 -26.42
N PRO A 49 -5.78 -21.22 -27.45
CA PRO A 49 -6.85 -20.98 -28.38
C PRO A 49 -8.16 -21.11 -27.61
N ILE A 50 -8.74 -19.97 -27.22
CA ILE A 50 -10.12 -19.93 -26.76
C ILE A 50 -10.93 -20.30 -28.00
N ALA A 51 -11.18 -21.59 -28.18
CA ALA A 51 -12.08 -22.07 -29.21
C ALA A 51 -13.43 -21.39 -28.92
N SER A 52 -13.74 -20.38 -29.75
CA SER A 52 -14.90 -19.49 -29.68
C SER A 52 -16.26 -20.20 -29.74
N THR A 53 -16.26 -21.53 -29.67
CA THR A 53 -17.39 -22.45 -29.83
C THR A 53 -17.85 -23.09 -28.53
N SER A 54 -17.09 -23.02 -27.43
CA SER A 54 -17.53 -23.58 -26.14
C SER A 54 -18.35 -22.55 -25.35
N PRO A 55 -19.54 -22.90 -24.82
CA PRO A 55 -20.45 -21.95 -24.17
C PRO A 55 -20.02 -21.57 -22.73
N TYR A 56 -18.72 -21.38 -22.49
CA TYR A 56 -18.15 -20.98 -21.19
C TYR A 56 -16.79 -20.27 -21.34
N ASN A 57 -16.41 -19.52 -20.32
CA ASN A 57 -15.08 -18.91 -20.19
C ASN A 57 -14.20 -19.75 -19.26
N LEU A 58 -12.89 -19.82 -19.50
CA LEU A 58 -11.97 -20.59 -18.64
C LEU A 58 -11.99 -20.09 -17.19
N ALA A 59 -12.06 -18.77 -17.00
CA ALA A 59 -12.33 -18.18 -15.70
C ALA A 59 -13.00 -16.81 -15.82
N ILE A 60 -13.83 -16.48 -14.83
CA ILE A 60 -14.48 -15.18 -14.66
C ILE A 60 -14.10 -14.62 -13.29
N GLN A 61 -13.64 -13.38 -13.30
CA GLN A 61 -13.47 -12.59 -12.09
C GLN A 61 -14.70 -11.70 -11.89
N PHE A 62 -15.23 -11.71 -10.67
CA PHE A 62 -16.28 -10.79 -10.22
C PHE A 62 -15.86 -10.18 -8.88
N GLY A 63 -15.51 -8.89 -8.91
CA GLY A 63 -14.87 -8.23 -7.78
C GLY A 63 -13.55 -8.94 -7.38
N GLN A 64 -13.52 -9.47 -6.16
CA GLN A 64 -12.35 -10.20 -5.62
C GLN A 64 -12.47 -11.71 -5.74
N ILE A 65 -13.62 -12.25 -6.17
CA ILE A 65 -13.79 -13.69 -6.33
C ILE A 65 -13.47 -14.06 -7.77
N LEU A 66 -12.75 -15.17 -7.91
CA LEU A 66 -12.39 -15.76 -9.17
C LEU A 66 -13.04 -17.13 -9.27
N TYR A 67 -13.87 -17.30 -10.29
CA TYR A 67 -14.52 -18.56 -10.62
C TYR A 67 -13.80 -19.19 -11.80
N LEU A 68 -13.24 -20.38 -11.61
CA LEU A 68 -12.59 -21.15 -12.66
C LEU A 68 -13.57 -22.24 -13.12
N SER A 69 -13.75 -22.36 -14.44
CA SER A 69 -14.46 -23.50 -15.02
C SER A 69 -13.69 -24.78 -14.75
N GLY A 70 -14.37 -25.93 -14.80
CA GLY A 70 -13.73 -27.22 -14.61
C GLY A 70 -12.55 -27.43 -15.55
N GLN A 71 -11.42 -27.83 -14.99
CA GLN A 71 -10.19 -28.11 -15.71
C GLN A 71 -10.00 -29.61 -15.82
N LEU A 72 -9.89 -30.09 -17.06
CA LEU A 72 -9.49 -31.45 -17.39
C LEU A 72 -7.97 -31.55 -17.42
N GLY A 73 -7.46 -32.79 -17.34
CA GLY A 73 -6.06 -33.13 -17.54
C GLY A 73 -5.59 -33.02 -19.01
N ARG A 74 -5.89 -31.89 -19.66
CA ARG A 74 -5.56 -31.61 -21.06
C ARG A 74 -4.51 -30.53 -21.18
N ASN A 75 -3.77 -30.54 -22.28
CA ASN A 75 -2.91 -29.43 -22.64
C ASN A 75 -3.79 -28.26 -23.12
N LEU A 76 -3.66 -27.08 -22.51
CA LEU A 76 -4.51 -25.92 -22.84
C LEU A 76 -4.27 -25.40 -24.27
N THR A 77 -3.09 -25.61 -24.84
CA THR A 77 -2.76 -25.18 -26.20
C THR A 77 -3.34 -26.13 -27.25
N THR A 78 -3.23 -27.45 -27.05
CA THR A 78 -3.68 -28.45 -28.03
C THR A 78 -5.12 -28.91 -27.80
N GLY A 79 -5.66 -28.73 -26.60
CA GLY A 79 -6.99 -29.19 -26.18
C GLY A 79 -7.09 -30.70 -25.92
N GLN A 80 -6.00 -31.46 -26.13
CA GLN A 80 -5.98 -32.93 -25.97
C GLN A 80 -5.61 -33.35 -24.54
N LEU A 81 -6.21 -34.44 -24.07
CA LEU A 81 -5.79 -35.09 -22.81
C LEU A 81 -4.33 -35.51 -22.89
N ILE A 82 -3.60 -35.32 -21.80
CA ILE A 82 -2.16 -35.63 -21.77
C ILE A 82 -1.85 -37.11 -21.48
N SER A 83 -2.84 -37.86 -21.00
CA SER A 83 -2.74 -39.27 -20.67
C SER A 83 -4.11 -39.90 -20.50
N ASP A 84 -4.17 -41.24 -20.48
CA ASP A 84 -5.36 -42.04 -20.19
C ASP A 84 -5.50 -42.42 -18.71
N ASP A 85 -4.48 -42.13 -17.88
CA ASP A 85 -4.48 -42.43 -16.45
C ASP A 85 -4.88 -41.23 -15.57
N THR A 86 -5.51 -41.53 -14.44
CA THR A 86 -6.03 -40.52 -13.50
C THR A 86 -4.93 -39.70 -12.83
N GLN A 87 -3.72 -40.26 -12.64
CA GLN A 87 -2.62 -39.57 -11.96
C GLN A 87 -2.11 -38.39 -12.79
N ASN A 88 -1.74 -38.65 -14.05
CA ASN A 88 -1.23 -37.64 -14.97
C ASN A 88 -2.31 -36.62 -15.32
N GLN A 89 -3.56 -37.07 -15.52
CA GLN A 89 -4.65 -36.12 -15.73
C GLN A 89 -4.89 -35.21 -14.51
N THR A 90 -4.81 -35.74 -13.28
CA THR A 90 -4.94 -34.93 -12.05
C THR A 90 -3.83 -33.88 -11.98
N TYR A 91 -2.59 -34.29 -12.26
CA TYR A 91 -1.44 -33.40 -12.26
C TYR A 91 -1.65 -32.24 -13.24
N GLN A 92 -2.04 -32.54 -14.48
CA GLN A 92 -2.24 -31.53 -15.51
C GLN A 92 -3.43 -30.60 -15.19
N ALA A 93 -4.54 -31.14 -14.68
CA ALA A 93 -5.69 -30.33 -14.30
C ALA A 93 -5.32 -29.28 -13.24
N LEU A 94 -4.52 -29.65 -12.23
CA LEU A 94 -4.03 -28.74 -11.20
C LEU A 94 -3.07 -27.67 -11.74
N HIS A 95 -2.19 -28.02 -12.70
CA HIS A 95 -1.31 -27.05 -13.35
C HIS A 95 -2.09 -26.07 -14.24
N ASN A 96 -3.12 -26.54 -14.95
CA ASN A 96 -4.02 -25.67 -15.70
C ASN A 96 -4.72 -24.65 -14.78
N ILE A 97 -5.14 -25.09 -13.58
CA ILE A 97 -5.69 -24.20 -12.55
C ILE A 97 -4.64 -23.17 -12.11
N GLN A 98 -3.40 -23.60 -11.86
CA GLN A 98 -2.32 -22.69 -11.48
C GLN A 98 -2.08 -21.60 -12.53
N ASP A 99 -2.04 -21.97 -13.81
CA ASP A 99 -1.84 -21.03 -14.92
C ASP A 99 -2.98 -20.00 -14.99
N LEU A 100 -4.23 -20.44 -14.79
CA LEU A 100 -5.39 -19.55 -14.72
C LEU A 100 -5.33 -18.60 -13.51
N LEU A 101 -4.89 -19.10 -12.35
CA LEU A 101 -4.69 -18.27 -11.16
C LEU A 101 -3.62 -17.21 -11.43
N HIS A 102 -2.49 -17.58 -12.01
CA HIS A 102 -1.42 -16.64 -12.35
C HIS A 102 -1.88 -15.58 -13.36
N ALA A 103 -2.62 -15.96 -14.39
CA ALA A 103 -3.21 -15.02 -15.35
C ALA A 103 -4.18 -14.02 -14.69
N ALA A 104 -4.82 -14.42 -13.60
CA ALA A 104 -5.69 -13.57 -12.79
C ALA A 104 -4.95 -12.75 -11.71
N GLY A 105 -3.62 -12.86 -11.58
CA GLY A 105 -2.85 -12.26 -10.48
C GLY A 105 -3.10 -12.90 -9.12
N SER A 106 -3.53 -14.15 -9.12
CA SER A 106 -3.72 -15.01 -7.95
C SER A 106 -2.65 -16.11 -7.91
N ASP A 107 -2.75 -17.00 -6.93
CA ASP A 107 -1.89 -18.18 -6.77
C ASP A 107 -2.64 -19.27 -6.00
N ILE A 108 -2.04 -20.47 -5.91
CA ILE A 108 -2.66 -21.66 -5.31
C ILE A 108 -3.01 -21.48 -3.83
N THR A 109 -2.35 -20.56 -3.12
CA THR A 109 -2.62 -20.30 -1.68
C THR A 109 -3.94 -19.55 -1.47
N LYS A 110 -4.54 -19.03 -2.54
CA LYS A 110 -5.79 -18.28 -2.54
C LYS A 110 -6.98 -19.08 -3.06
N LEU A 111 -6.83 -20.39 -3.23
CA LEU A 111 -7.95 -21.28 -3.51
C LEU A 111 -8.86 -21.38 -2.28
N LEU A 112 -10.15 -21.14 -2.47
CA LEU A 112 -11.17 -21.23 -1.41
C LEU A 112 -11.82 -22.61 -1.41
N GLN A 113 -12.18 -23.09 -2.60
CA GLN A 113 -12.90 -24.34 -2.78
C GLN A 113 -12.42 -25.06 -4.04
N CYS A 114 -12.27 -26.38 -3.93
CA CYS A 114 -12.05 -27.31 -5.04
C CYS A 114 -13.18 -28.34 -5.06
N ARG A 115 -13.69 -28.65 -6.25
CA ARG A 115 -14.60 -29.77 -6.47
C ARG A 115 -13.97 -30.69 -7.50
N VAL A 116 -13.75 -31.94 -7.11
CA VAL A 116 -13.10 -32.96 -7.93
C VAL A 116 -14.15 -33.94 -8.40
N TYR A 117 -14.18 -34.21 -9.70
CA TYR A 117 -15.03 -35.22 -10.31
C TYR A 117 -14.16 -36.37 -10.81
N LEU A 118 -14.52 -37.61 -10.49
CA LEU A 118 -13.82 -38.81 -10.92
C LEU A 118 -14.78 -39.75 -11.63
N THR A 119 -14.37 -40.32 -12.78
CA THR A 119 -15.17 -41.35 -13.45
C THR A 119 -15.07 -42.73 -12.78
N ASP A 120 -13.96 -42.99 -12.10
CA ASP A 120 -13.77 -44.19 -11.29
C ASP A 120 -13.37 -43.77 -9.87
N ILE A 121 -14.21 -44.13 -8.90
CA ILE A 121 -13.95 -43.79 -7.50
C ILE A 121 -12.80 -44.60 -6.91
N ASN A 122 -12.41 -45.71 -7.52
CA ASN A 122 -11.25 -46.50 -7.10
C ASN A 122 -9.93 -45.70 -7.27
N ASP A 123 -9.91 -44.72 -8.16
CA ASP A 123 -8.76 -43.83 -8.36
C ASP A 123 -8.66 -42.72 -7.30
N TYR A 124 -9.56 -42.69 -6.30
CA TYR A 124 -9.58 -41.66 -5.26
C TYR A 124 -8.23 -41.52 -4.53
N GLN A 125 -7.58 -42.63 -4.22
CA GLN A 125 -6.29 -42.61 -3.52
C GLN A 125 -5.17 -42.08 -4.42
N VAL A 126 -5.15 -42.46 -5.69
CA VAL A 126 -4.17 -41.99 -6.69
C VAL A 126 -4.31 -40.48 -6.90
N MET A 127 -5.55 -40.00 -7.08
CA MET A 127 -5.84 -38.57 -7.19
C MET A 127 -5.41 -37.81 -5.93
N ASN A 128 -5.70 -38.34 -4.74
CA ASN A 128 -5.32 -37.70 -3.47
C ASN A 128 -3.81 -37.54 -3.30
N GLN A 129 -3.01 -38.50 -3.77
CA GLN A 129 -1.55 -38.41 -3.69
C GLN A 129 -1.02 -37.23 -4.50
N VAL A 130 -1.49 -37.08 -5.75
CA VAL A 130 -1.13 -35.95 -6.61
C VAL A 130 -1.62 -34.64 -6.03
N TYR A 131 -2.86 -34.61 -5.55
CA TYR A 131 -3.46 -33.44 -4.93
C TYR A 131 -2.67 -32.97 -3.70
N ALA A 132 -2.31 -33.89 -2.79
CA ALA A 132 -1.53 -33.58 -1.60
C ALA A 132 -0.11 -33.08 -1.96
N ALA A 133 0.53 -33.67 -2.96
CA ALA A 133 1.84 -33.23 -3.43
C ALA A 133 1.79 -31.80 -3.99
N PHE A 134 0.74 -31.47 -4.76
CA PHE A 134 0.56 -30.13 -5.33
C PHE A 134 0.41 -29.03 -4.27
N PHE A 135 -0.27 -29.33 -3.16
CA PHE A 135 -0.45 -28.40 -2.04
C PHE A 135 0.61 -28.51 -0.93
N SER A 136 1.67 -29.30 -1.12
CA SER A 136 2.70 -29.55 -0.10
C SER A 136 3.42 -28.29 0.41
N SER A 137 3.47 -27.22 -0.39
CA SER A 137 4.07 -25.94 -0.04
C SER A 137 3.12 -24.98 0.69
N THR A 138 1.87 -25.38 0.95
CA THR A 138 0.82 -24.53 1.52
C THR A 138 0.29 -25.10 2.84
N GLU A 139 0.21 -24.28 3.89
CA GLU A 139 -0.32 -24.70 5.20
C GLU A 139 -1.85 -24.89 5.21
N LEU A 140 -2.56 -24.23 4.30
CA LEU A 140 -4.03 -24.20 4.23
C LEU A 140 -4.52 -24.83 2.92
N TYR A 141 -5.19 -25.96 3.03
CA TYR A 141 -5.84 -26.62 1.90
C TYR A 141 -7.21 -25.98 1.64
N PRO A 142 -7.65 -25.87 0.37
CA PRO A 142 -8.98 -25.37 0.05
C PRO A 142 -10.06 -26.35 0.54
N ALA A 143 -11.27 -25.83 0.80
CA ALA A 143 -12.42 -26.69 1.07
C ALA A 143 -12.64 -27.63 -0.13
N ARG A 144 -12.82 -28.93 0.11
CA ARG A 144 -12.87 -29.92 -0.98
C ARG A 144 -14.08 -30.82 -0.90
N ALA A 145 -14.69 -31.09 -2.05
CA ALA A 145 -15.59 -32.20 -2.28
C ALA A 145 -15.09 -33.07 -3.44
N THR A 146 -15.30 -34.38 -3.36
CA THR A 146 -14.99 -35.31 -4.44
C THR A 146 -16.24 -36.12 -4.77
N VAL A 147 -16.58 -36.21 -6.05
CA VAL A 147 -17.82 -36.81 -6.55
C VAL A 147 -17.47 -37.84 -7.62
N ALA A 148 -18.03 -39.05 -7.48
CA ALA A 148 -18.00 -40.03 -8.56
C ALA A 148 -19.06 -39.68 -9.61
N VAL A 149 -18.68 -39.67 -10.88
CA VAL A 149 -19.57 -39.37 -12.02
C VAL A 149 -19.53 -40.49 -13.04
N THR A 150 -20.55 -40.60 -13.88
CA THR A 150 -20.63 -41.64 -14.90
C THR A 150 -19.67 -41.40 -16.06
N ALA A 151 -19.45 -40.14 -16.44
CA ALA A 151 -18.55 -39.75 -17.52
C ALA A 151 -18.15 -38.27 -17.39
N LEU A 152 -17.05 -37.90 -18.03
CA LEU A 152 -16.59 -36.52 -18.21
C LEU A 152 -16.38 -36.24 -19.70
N ALA A 153 -16.33 -34.96 -20.07
CA ALA A 153 -16.05 -34.56 -21.45
C ALA A 153 -14.70 -35.13 -21.93
N SER A 154 -14.60 -35.40 -23.23
CA SER A 154 -13.41 -36.00 -23.86
C SER A 154 -12.97 -37.35 -23.27
N ASN A 155 -13.87 -38.08 -22.60
CA ASN A 155 -13.56 -39.31 -21.86
C ASN A 155 -12.47 -39.13 -20.79
N ALA A 156 -12.36 -37.92 -20.23
CA ALA A 156 -11.44 -37.65 -19.14
C ALA A 156 -11.78 -38.51 -17.91
N LYS A 157 -10.76 -38.78 -17.09
CA LYS A 157 -10.88 -39.51 -15.83
C LYS A 157 -11.11 -38.58 -14.65
N VAL A 158 -10.63 -37.35 -14.74
CA VAL A 158 -10.72 -36.33 -13.69
C VAL A 158 -11.01 -34.93 -14.24
N GLU A 159 -11.88 -34.20 -13.54
CA GLU A 159 -12.15 -32.79 -13.75
C GLU A 159 -12.09 -32.06 -12.40
N ILE A 160 -11.46 -30.89 -12.36
CA ILE A 160 -11.33 -30.09 -11.14
C ILE A 160 -11.84 -28.68 -11.37
N GLU A 161 -12.87 -28.31 -10.59
CA GLU A 161 -13.45 -26.97 -10.56
C GLU A 161 -12.96 -26.22 -9.32
N CYS A 162 -12.62 -24.94 -9.47
CA CYS A 162 -12.06 -24.15 -8.39
C CYS A 162 -12.71 -22.78 -8.25
N THR A 163 -12.90 -22.35 -7.01
CA THR A 163 -13.15 -20.95 -6.66
C THR A 163 -11.95 -20.43 -5.87
N ALA A 164 -11.46 -19.26 -6.25
CA ALA A 164 -10.35 -18.57 -5.59
C ALA A 164 -10.72 -17.13 -5.27
N PHE A 165 -9.84 -16.44 -4.55
CA PHE A 165 -9.91 -14.99 -4.42
C PHE A 165 -8.65 -14.33 -4.96
N THR A 166 -8.81 -13.11 -5.49
CA THR A 166 -7.71 -12.24 -5.86
C THR A 166 -7.56 -11.19 -4.76
N THR A 167 -6.40 -11.13 -4.12
CA THR A 167 -6.05 -9.93 -3.37
C THR A 167 -5.52 -8.93 -4.39
N ARG A 168 -6.19 -7.77 -4.54
CA ARG A 168 -5.44 -6.61 -4.98
C ARG A 168 -4.37 -6.41 -3.92
N SER A 169 -3.10 -6.62 -4.27
CA SER A 169 -1.98 -6.12 -3.49
C SER A 169 -2.03 -4.60 -3.56
N THR A 170 -2.96 -4.01 -2.82
CA THR A 170 -2.95 -2.58 -2.56
C THR A 170 -1.73 -2.34 -1.70
N SER A 171 -0.78 -1.55 -2.21
CA SER A 171 0.35 -1.10 -1.41
C SER A 171 -0.15 -0.59 -0.05
N SER A 172 0.63 -0.79 1.01
CA SER A 172 0.22 -0.37 2.36
C SER A 172 -0.11 1.14 2.42
N CYS A 173 0.47 1.94 1.52
CA CYS A 173 0.12 3.35 1.30
C CYS A 173 -1.30 3.54 0.73
N CYS A 174 -1.71 2.74 -0.27
CA CYS A 174 -3.08 2.77 -0.80
C CYS A 174 -4.12 2.37 0.27
N LEU A 175 -3.81 1.37 1.10
CA LEU A 175 -4.68 0.99 2.22
C LEU A 175 -4.83 2.14 3.23
N ASN A 176 -3.73 2.80 3.61
CA ASN A 176 -3.77 3.99 4.47
C ASN A 176 -4.67 5.09 3.90
N ILE A 177 -4.54 5.39 2.60
CA ILE A 177 -5.35 6.42 1.95
C ILE A 177 -6.83 6.04 1.99
N ILE A 178 -7.19 4.80 1.66
CA ILE A 178 -8.58 4.32 1.68
C ILE A 178 -9.18 4.38 3.10
N LEU A 179 -8.43 3.90 4.09
CA LEU A 179 -8.82 3.90 5.50
C LEU A 179 -9.03 5.31 6.06
N LEU A 180 -8.04 6.18 5.88
CA LEU A 180 -8.04 7.53 6.45
C LEU A 180 -8.97 8.48 5.69
N SER A 181 -9.33 8.18 4.45
CA SER A 181 -10.28 9.00 3.66
C SER A 181 -11.74 8.82 4.09
N ARG A 182 -12.06 7.87 4.98
CA ARG A 182 -13.41 7.70 5.52
C ARG A 182 -13.89 8.96 6.25
N ARG A 183 -15.19 9.27 6.12
CA ARG A 183 -15.84 10.47 6.67
C ARG A 183 -15.55 10.70 8.15
N HIS A 184 -15.47 9.62 8.93
CA HIS A 184 -15.16 9.67 10.36
C HIS A 184 -13.73 10.15 10.67
N PHE A 185 -12.72 9.75 9.88
CA PHE A 185 -11.33 10.16 10.12
C PHE A 185 -11.02 11.56 9.58
N ARG A 186 -11.79 12.06 8.59
CA ARG A 186 -11.69 13.44 8.10
C ARG A 186 -12.06 14.50 9.14
N THR A 187 -12.73 14.13 10.23
CA THR A 187 -13.06 15.06 11.33
C THR A 187 -11.91 15.21 12.33
N ILE A 188 -10.85 14.41 12.22
CA ILE A 188 -9.66 14.46 13.08
C ILE A 188 -8.54 15.20 12.34
N SER A 189 -8.10 16.34 12.88
CA SER A 189 -7.05 17.21 12.30
C SER A 189 -5.76 16.45 11.93
N CYS A 190 -5.28 15.59 12.84
CA CYS A 190 -4.07 14.80 12.66
C CYS A 190 -4.12 13.84 11.44
N CYS A 191 -5.30 13.31 11.11
CA CYS A 191 -5.47 12.35 10.02
C CYS A 191 -5.20 12.97 8.64
N ILE A 192 -5.42 14.27 8.48
CA ILE A 192 -5.14 14.99 7.21
C ILE A 192 -3.65 14.89 6.86
N TYR A 193 -2.78 15.14 7.83
CA TYR A 193 -1.34 15.04 7.63
C TYR A 193 -0.92 13.61 7.27
N PHE A 194 -1.54 12.60 7.89
CA PHE A 194 -1.25 11.19 7.58
C PHE A 194 -1.69 10.79 6.17
N ILE A 195 -2.83 11.30 5.70
CA ILE A 195 -3.28 11.08 4.31
C ILE A 195 -2.26 11.67 3.34
N VAL A 196 -1.89 12.93 3.50
CA VAL A 196 -0.94 13.60 2.60
C VAL A 196 0.44 12.96 2.66
N SER A 197 0.90 12.56 3.86
CA SER A 197 2.14 11.80 4.02
C SER A 197 2.10 10.45 3.26
N SER A 198 0.95 9.76 3.28
CA SER A 198 0.76 8.48 2.57
C SER A 198 0.72 8.67 1.05
N ILE A 199 0.13 9.78 0.57
CA ILE A 199 0.13 10.15 -0.85
C ILE A 199 1.56 10.46 -1.32
N ALA A 200 2.32 11.25 -0.56
CA ALA A 200 3.71 11.55 -0.89
C ALA A 200 4.56 10.27 -0.98
N MET A 201 4.40 9.36 -0.02
CA MET A 201 5.10 8.07 -0.01
C MET A 201 4.70 7.14 -1.18
N LEU A 202 3.45 7.21 -1.66
CA LEU A 202 3.01 6.47 -2.85
C LEU A 202 3.76 6.90 -4.12
N VAL A 203 4.23 8.14 -4.19
CA VAL A 203 5.04 8.66 -5.31
C VAL A 203 6.51 8.25 -5.18
N VAL A 204 7.03 8.17 -3.94
CA VAL A 204 8.43 7.80 -3.67
C VAL A 204 8.72 6.36 -4.10
N LEU A 205 7.80 5.42 -3.85
CA LEU A 205 8.06 4.00 -4.07
C LEU A 205 8.31 3.62 -5.55
N PRO A 206 7.49 4.07 -6.52
CA PRO A 206 7.77 3.87 -7.95
C PRO A 206 9.03 4.59 -8.44
N MET A 207 9.27 5.82 -7.99
CA MET A 207 10.44 6.62 -8.40
C MET A 207 11.75 6.11 -7.79
N GLY A 208 11.67 5.49 -6.61
CA GLY A 208 12.80 4.92 -5.88
C GLY A 208 13.10 3.49 -6.32
N VAL A 209 12.20 2.54 -6.02
CA VAL A 209 12.39 1.11 -6.26
C VAL A 209 12.18 0.74 -7.73
N GLY A 210 11.19 1.35 -8.38
CA GLY A 210 10.85 1.03 -9.77
C GLY A 210 12.00 1.24 -10.74
N THR A 211 12.89 2.22 -10.48
CA THR A 211 14.08 2.44 -11.30
C THR A 211 15.10 1.32 -11.20
N TYR A 212 15.28 0.74 -10.00
CA TYR A 212 16.19 -0.39 -9.81
C TYR A 212 15.62 -1.68 -10.40
N VAL A 213 14.31 -1.89 -10.26
CA VAL A 213 13.63 -3.06 -10.86
C VAL A 213 13.70 -3.00 -12.38
N TYR A 214 13.47 -1.83 -12.98
CA TYR A 214 13.61 -1.64 -14.42
C TYR A 214 15.05 -1.90 -14.89
N ALA A 215 16.03 -1.45 -14.11
CA ALA A 215 17.45 -1.63 -14.39
C ALA A 215 17.95 -3.09 -14.36
N LEU A 216 17.13 -4.06 -13.91
CA LEU A 216 17.46 -5.49 -13.98
C LEU A 216 17.44 -6.02 -15.42
N TRP A 217 16.67 -5.39 -16.30
CA TRP A 217 16.42 -5.87 -17.67
C TRP A 217 16.80 -4.84 -18.75
N HIS A 218 17.10 -3.60 -18.35
CA HIS A 218 17.38 -2.48 -19.25
C HIS A 218 18.45 -1.56 -18.63
N ASP A 219 19.03 -0.68 -19.45
CA ASP A 219 19.93 0.35 -18.94
C ASP A 219 19.22 1.28 -17.94
N ASN A 220 19.91 1.60 -16.83
CA ASN A 220 19.33 2.37 -15.76
C ASN A 220 19.03 3.82 -16.22
N PRO A 221 17.75 4.24 -16.32
CA PRO A 221 17.40 5.57 -16.81
C PRO A 221 17.93 6.69 -15.90
N TYR A 222 18.28 6.38 -14.65
CA TYR A 222 18.89 7.32 -13.72
C TYR A 222 20.31 7.74 -14.14
N THR A 223 21.06 6.85 -14.77
CA THR A 223 22.45 7.11 -15.20
C THR A 223 22.55 7.40 -16.69
N THR A 224 21.53 7.10 -17.48
CA THR A 224 21.56 7.31 -18.94
C THR A 224 20.79 8.54 -19.41
N ASN A 225 19.79 9.01 -18.65
CA ASN A 225 18.93 10.11 -19.07
C ASN A 225 18.98 11.30 -18.10
N GLN A 226 19.53 12.42 -18.56
CA GLN A 226 19.70 13.64 -17.75
C GLN A 226 18.37 14.20 -17.23
N ALA A 227 17.32 14.19 -18.06
CA ALA A 227 16.01 14.70 -17.66
C ALA A 227 15.38 13.81 -16.57
N PHE A 228 15.55 12.50 -16.68
CA PHE A 228 15.07 11.55 -15.68
C PHE A 228 15.86 11.65 -14.38
N CYS A 229 17.19 11.76 -14.44
CA CYS A 229 18.08 12.03 -13.31
C CYS A 229 17.61 13.26 -12.50
N LYS A 230 17.40 14.40 -13.16
CA LYS A 230 16.92 15.64 -12.53
C LYS A 230 15.52 15.47 -11.92
N LEU A 231 14.57 14.95 -12.69
CA LEU A 231 13.18 14.81 -12.27
C LEU A 231 13.03 13.85 -11.09
N ARG A 232 13.69 12.69 -11.16
CA ARG A 232 13.67 11.69 -10.09
C ARG A 232 14.21 12.27 -8.80
N THR A 233 15.37 12.92 -8.83
CA THR A 233 15.98 13.45 -7.61
C THR A 233 15.16 14.59 -7.01
N TYR A 234 14.60 15.47 -7.84
CA TYR A 234 13.65 16.50 -7.40
C TYR A 234 12.39 15.87 -6.76
N ALA A 235 11.80 14.86 -7.40
CA ALA A 235 10.60 14.20 -6.90
C ALA A 235 10.87 13.48 -5.57
N LEU A 236 11.96 12.71 -5.47
CA LEU A 236 12.35 12.02 -4.24
C LEU A 236 12.63 13.02 -3.11
N GLN A 237 13.36 14.10 -3.38
CA GLN A 237 13.64 15.13 -2.37
C GLN A 237 12.35 15.83 -1.91
N SER A 238 11.50 16.25 -2.84
CA SER A 238 10.27 16.98 -2.51
C SER A 238 9.28 16.10 -1.75
N MET A 239 9.02 14.88 -2.24
CA MET A 239 8.04 13.98 -1.62
C MET A 239 8.50 13.49 -0.26
N THR A 240 9.80 13.22 -0.08
CA THR A 240 10.33 12.86 1.25
C THR A 240 10.24 14.04 2.22
N MET A 241 10.50 15.28 1.79
CA MET A 241 10.34 16.46 2.67
C MET A 241 8.86 16.72 3.02
N ILE A 242 7.94 16.65 2.06
CA ILE A 242 6.49 16.78 2.33
C ILE A 242 6.06 15.76 3.39
N TYR A 243 6.44 14.49 3.18
CA TYR A 243 6.15 13.41 4.11
C TYR A 243 6.71 13.73 5.53
N ARG A 244 7.99 14.09 5.65
CA ARG A 244 8.65 14.35 6.93
C ARG A 244 7.97 15.49 7.69
N TRP A 245 7.68 16.58 7.00
CA TRP A 245 7.06 17.76 7.61
C TRP A 245 5.58 17.57 7.93
N CYS A 246 4.85 16.73 7.17
CA CYS A 246 3.51 16.29 7.57
C CYS A 246 3.55 15.47 8.88
N ILE A 247 4.53 14.59 9.06
CA ILE A 247 4.71 13.86 10.32
C ILE A 247 5.01 14.80 11.49
N VAL A 248 5.90 15.77 11.30
CA VAL A 248 6.19 16.79 12.33
C VAL A 248 4.93 17.58 12.67
N ALA A 249 4.18 18.04 11.66
CA ALA A 249 2.93 18.77 11.86
C ALA A 249 1.87 17.93 12.59
N ALA A 250 1.79 16.63 12.30
CA ALA A 250 0.92 15.70 13.03
C ALA A 250 1.30 15.61 14.52
N CYS A 251 2.61 15.60 14.84
CA CYS A 251 3.09 15.61 16.23
C CYS A 251 2.74 16.93 16.94
N VAL A 252 2.93 18.07 16.26
CA VAL A 252 2.59 19.39 16.78
C VAL A 252 1.08 19.52 17.02
N ASP A 253 0.25 19.16 16.05
CA ASP A 253 -1.21 19.15 16.16
C ASP A 253 -1.67 18.29 17.35
N ARG A 254 -1.05 17.11 17.51
CA ARG A 254 -1.32 16.25 18.66
C ARG A 254 -0.91 16.90 19.98
N CYS A 255 0.25 17.54 20.05
CA CYS A 255 0.71 18.29 21.22
C CYS A 255 -0.25 19.41 21.60
N ILE A 256 -0.73 20.17 20.61
CA ILE A 256 -1.70 21.24 20.79
C ILE A 256 -3.04 20.69 21.31
N SER A 257 -3.54 19.59 20.73
CA SER A 257 -4.82 18.97 21.14
C SER A 257 -4.82 18.46 22.59
N ILE A 258 -3.66 18.00 23.08
CA ILE A 258 -3.49 17.46 24.45
C ILE A 258 -3.12 18.57 25.46
N SER A 259 -2.80 19.78 25.00
CA SER A 259 -2.48 20.90 25.87
C SER A 259 -3.58 21.21 26.90
N THR A 260 -3.17 21.63 28.10
CA THR A 260 -4.08 22.08 29.16
C THR A 260 -4.73 23.42 28.82
N ASN A 261 -4.06 24.25 28.01
CA ASN A 261 -4.56 25.56 27.61
C ASN A 261 -5.68 25.45 26.56
N ALA A 262 -6.86 25.97 26.88
CA ALA A 262 -8.02 25.96 25.98
C ALA A 262 -7.80 26.73 24.68
N ARG A 263 -7.06 27.86 24.74
CA ARG A 263 -6.74 28.66 23.54
C ARG A 263 -5.90 27.87 22.56
N LEU A 264 -4.92 27.11 23.05
CA LEU A 264 -4.10 26.24 22.20
C LEU A 264 -4.95 25.16 21.53
N ARG A 265 -5.84 24.48 22.27
CA ARG A 265 -6.69 23.42 21.69
C ARG A 265 -7.56 23.90 20.52
N ASN A 266 -8.00 25.15 20.52
CA ASN A 266 -8.78 25.71 19.41
C ASN A 266 -7.99 25.75 18.09
N PHE A 267 -6.66 25.75 18.14
CA PHE A 267 -5.83 25.66 16.93
C PHE A 267 -5.77 24.24 16.34
N ALA A 268 -6.03 23.19 17.12
CA ALA A 268 -6.10 21.81 16.65
C ALA A 268 -7.45 21.54 15.95
N SER A 269 -7.71 22.29 14.88
CA SER A 269 -8.92 22.17 14.07
C SER A 269 -8.59 21.65 12.67
N VAL A 270 -9.57 20.97 12.06
CA VAL A 270 -9.45 20.40 10.70
C VAL A 270 -9.12 21.47 9.66
N ARG A 271 -9.75 22.65 9.74
CA ARG A 271 -9.51 23.78 8.82
C ARG A 271 -8.07 24.30 8.89
N ILE A 272 -7.52 24.41 10.10
CA ILE A 272 -6.12 24.83 10.29
C ILE A 272 -5.19 23.75 9.75
N ALA A 273 -5.47 22.47 10.05
CA ALA A 273 -4.68 21.37 9.55
C ALA A 273 -4.62 21.31 8.01
N GLN A 274 -5.73 21.58 7.32
CA GLN A 274 -5.76 21.70 5.85
C GLN A 274 -4.86 22.84 5.35
N ARG A 275 -4.95 24.03 5.95
CA ARG A 275 -4.11 25.19 5.56
C ARG A 275 -2.63 24.93 5.80
N VAL A 276 -2.27 24.37 6.96
CA VAL A 276 -0.89 24.00 7.28
C VAL A 276 -0.38 22.93 6.32
N THR A 277 -1.20 21.94 5.99
CA THR A 277 -0.83 20.89 5.03
C THR A 277 -0.61 21.46 3.63
N LEU A 278 -1.48 22.36 3.16
CA LEU A 278 -1.31 23.06 1.88
C LEU A 278 0.00 23.85 1.86
N LEU A 279 0.30 24.59 2.94
CA LEU A 279 1.55 25.33 3.07
C LEU A 279 2.77 24.40 3.00
N ILE A 280 2.75 23.28 3.73
CA ILE A 280 3.83 22.27 3.70
C ILE A 280 4.04 21.78 2.26
N VAL A 281 2.97 21.41 1.56
CA VAL A 281 3.07 20.92 0.18
C VAL A 281 3.66 21.99 -0.74
N VAL A 282 3.15 23.22 -0.68
CA VAL A 282 3.66 24.32 -1.52
C VAL A 282 5.13 24.59 -1.24
N VAL A 283 5.51 24.78 0.03
CA VAL A 283 6.88 25.08 0.45
C VAL A 283 7.85 24.00 -0.02
N TRP A 284 7.50 22.72 0.15
CA TRP A 284 8.40 21.61 -0.20
C TRP A 284 8.33 21.16 -1.65
N LEU A 285 7.40 21.70 -2.45
CA LEU A 285 7.50 21.68 -3.90
C LEU A 285 8.36 22.85 -4.40
N THR A 286 8.32 24.02 -3.76
CA THR A 286 9.06 25.20 -4.23
C THR A 286 10.53 25.22 -3.83
N LEU A 287 10.86 24.91 -2.56
CA LEU A 287 12.22 25.02 -2.05
C LEU A 287 13.21 24.09 -2.79
N PRO A 288 12.87 22.84 -3.13
CA PRO A 288 13.77 21.97 -3.88
C PRO A 288 13.83 22.28 -5.38
N ILE A 289 13.14 23.29 -5.93
CA ILE A 289 13.18 23.60 -7.38
C ILE A 289 14.61 23.82 -7.85
N GLN A 290 15.46 24.42 -7.01
CA GLN A 290 16.89 24.61 -7.32
C GLN A 290 17.59 23.28 -7.66
N VAL A 291 17.16 22.14 -7.13
CA VAL A 291 17.73 20.82 -7.43
C VAL A 291 17.69 20.49 -8.93
N LEU A 292 16.67 20.96 -9.65
CA LEU A 292 16.56 20.77 -11.11
C LEU A 292 17.67 21.50 -11.88
N ALA A 293 18.15 22.62 -11.35
CA ALA A 293 19.24 23.39 -11.92
C ALA A 293 20.61 22.89 -11.47
N LEU A 294 20.73 22.39 -10.23
CA LEU A 294 22.01 22.03 -9.61
C LEU A 294 22.50 20.61 -9.93
N ILE A 295 21.60 19.68 -10.24
CA ILE A 295 21.95 18.29 -10.55
C ILE A 295 22.28 18.15 -12.02
N ASP A 296 23.35 17.43 -12.31
CA ASP A 296 23.73 17.10 -13.67
C ASP A 296 24.15 15.63 -13.83
N LEU A 297 24.21 15.18 -15.08
CA LEU A 297 24.62 13.83 -15.46
C LEU A 297 25.95 13.88 -16.20
N ARG A 298 27.01 13.28 -15.63
CA ARG A 298 28.34 13.19 -16.27
C ARG A 298 29.03 11.88 -15.94
N ASN A 299 29.52 11.15 -16.95
CA ASN A 299 30.20 9.85 -16.81
C ASN A 299 29.39 8.86 -15.96
N ASP A 300 28.11 8.66 -16.30
CA ASP A 300 27.14 7.80 -15.60
C ASP A 300 26.91 8.12 -14.12
N ARG A 301 27.26 9.35 -13.70
CA ARG A 301 26.98 9.86 -12.35
C ARG A 301 25.97 10.98 -12.41
N CYS A 302 24.84 10.76 -11.75
CA CYS A 302 23.79 11.76 -11.53
C CYS A 302 23.99 12.39 -10.14
N GLY A 303 24.21 13.70 -10.07
CA GLY A 303 24.37 14.42 -8.79
C GLY A 303 24.84 15.86 -8.95
N VAL A 304 25.18 16.51 -7.84
CA VAL A 304 25.84 17.83 -7.83
C VAL A 304 27.32 17.60 -8.10
N LEU A 305 27.76 17.87 -9.33
CA LEU A 305 29.11 17.53 -9.80
C LEU A 305 30.02 18.78 -9.84
N TYR A 306 31.30 18.58 -9.49
CA TYR A 306 32.42 19.53 -9.67
C TYR A 306 32.32 20.91 -9.00
N ASN A 307 31.30 21.16 -8.16
CA ASN A 307 31.22 22.36 -7.33
C ASN A 307 31.09 21.98 -5.85
N VAL A 308 32.23 22.06 -5.14
CA VAL A 308 32.33 21.68 -3.73
C VAL A 308 31.40 22.54 -2.87
N GLY A 309 31.37 23.86 -3.10
CA GLY A 309 30.53 24.78 -2.34
C GLY A 309 29.05 24.45 -2.45
N LEU A 310 28.57 24.16 -3.67
CA LEU A 310 27.17 23.78 -3.88
C LEU A 310 26.81 22.41 -3.30
N SER A 311 27.72 21.45 -3.35
CA SER A 311 27.49 20.12 -2.79
C SER A 311 27.47 20.14 -1.25
N LEU A 312 28.32 20.97 -0.63
CA LEU A 312 28.28 21.26 0.80
C LEU A 312 26.96 21.92 1.19
N TYR A 313 26.56 22.97 0.46
CA TYR A 313 25.27 23.63 0.67
C TYR A 313 24.09 22.64 0.61
N PHE A 314 24.03 21.80 -0.43
CA PHE A 314 22.97 20.80 -0.58
C PHE A 314 22.94 19.77 0.55
N SER A 315 24.12 19.33 1.00
CA SER A 315 24.28 18.40 2.12
C SER A 315 23.80 19.03 3.43
N PHE A 316 24.26 20.25 3.75
CA PHE A 316 23.83 20.98 4.95
C PHE A 316 22.33 21.28 4.94
N TYR A 317 21.79 21.72 3.80
CA TYR A 317 20.36 21.95 3.62
C TYR A 317 19.55 20.69 3.91
N THR A 318 19.95 19.55 3.33
CA THR A 318 19.23 18.28 3.49
C THR A 318 19.32 17.73 4.91
N ILE A 319 20.48 17.85 5.57
CA ILE A 319 20.68 17.43 6.97
C ILE A 319 19.85 18.29 7.92
N THR A 320 19.87 19.61 7.73
CA THR A 320 19.19 20.55 8.63
C THR A 320 17.67 20.42 8.52
N THR A 321 17.16 20.45 7.30
CA THR A 321 15.70 20.42 7.04
C THR A 321 15.10 19.02 7.09
N GLY A 322 15.89 17.99 6.81
CA GLY A 322 15.44 16.60 6.76
C GLY A 322 15.58 15.83 8.07
N SER A 323 16.44 16.28 8.99
CA SER A 323 16.75 15.54 10.21
C SER A 323 16.77 16.40 11.46
N ILE A 324 17.68 17.38 11.55
CA ILE A 324 17.90 18.13 12.79
C ILE A 324 16.63 18.85 13.22
N LEU A 325 16.04 19.68 12.35
CA LEU A 325 14.82 20.44 12.67
C LEU A 325 13.62 19.53 12.98
N PRO A 326 13.24 18.56 12.13
CA PRO A 326 12.16 17.61 12.43
C PRO A 326 12.32 16.90 13.78
N VAL A 327 13.51 16.33 14.05
CA VAL A 327 13.76 15.56 15.27
C VAL A 327 13.70 16.46 16.50
N SER A 328 14.30 17.66 16.46
CA SER A 328 14.21 18.62 17.56
C SER A 328 12.77 18.99 17.89
N ILE A 329 11.95 19.30 16.88
CA ILE A 329 10.53 19.63 17.07
C ILE A 329 9.76 18.44 17.67
N MET A 330 10.00 17.22 17.17
CA MET A 330 9.34 16.01 17.68
C MET A 330 9.72 15.71 19.14
N ILE A 331 10.99 15.88 19.52
CA ILE A 331 11.45 15.72 20.90
C ILE A 331 10.80 16.76 21.81
N ILE A 332 10.77 18.04 21.41
CA ILE A 332 10.09 19.09 22.16
C ILE A 332 8.61 18.75 22.35
N CYS A 333 7.91 18.33 21.29
CA CYS A 333 6.51 17.92 21.38
C CYS A 333 6.31 16.73 22.32
N ALA A 334 7.21 15.74 22.30
CA ALA A 334 7.14 14.58 23.19
C ALA A 334 7.30 14.99 24.67
N VAL A 335 8.23 15.90 24.98
CA VAL A 335 8.42 16.45 26.33
C VAL A 335 7.19 17.25 26.79
N LEU A 336 6.66 18.12 25.92
CA LEU A 336 5.47 18.93 26.23
C LEU A 336 4.23 18.04 26.48
N ILE A 337 4.06 16.98 25.68
CA ILE A 337 2.97 16.02 25.88
C ILE A 337 3.13 15.29 27.21
N SER A 338 4.33 14.78 27.52
CA SER A 338 4.61 14.13 28.81
C SER A 338 4.20 15.01 29.99
N ARG A 339 4.63 16.27 29.97
CA ARG A 339 4.32 17.25 31.01
C ARG A 339 2.82 17.55 31.10
N SER A 340 2.16 17.77 29.95
CA SER A 340 0.72 18.05 29.91
C SER A 340 -0.12 16.86 30.40
N LEU A 341 0.30 15.63 30.09
CA LEU A 341 -0.33 14.40 30.57
C LEU A 341 -0.13 14.21 32.08
N GLU A 342 1.04 14.56 32.60
CA GLU A 342 1.32 14.51 34.04
C GLU A 342 0.45 15.49 34.81
N MET A 343 0.34 16.74 34.35
CA MET A 343 -0.55 17.75 34.96
C MET A 343 -2.02 17.30 34.96
N ARG A 344 -2.50 16.73 33.85
CA ARG A 344 -3.85 16.18 33.77
C ARG A 344 -4.05 15.01 34.74
N ARG A 345 -3.05 14.15 34.92
CA ARG A 345 -3.09 13.05 35.91
C ARG A 345 -3.17 13.58 37.34
N GLN A 346 -2.42 14.62 37.68
CA GLN A 346 -2.46 15.24 39.01
C GLN A 346 -3.84 15.85 39.29
N HIS A 347 -4.42 16.59 38.34
CA HIS A 347 -5.76 17.18 38.50
C HIS A 347 -6.86 16.10 38.63
N ARG A 348 -6.77 15.01 37.86
CA ARG A 348 -7.75 13.90 37.96
C ARG A 348 -7.65 13.11 39.27
N ARG A 349 -6.45 13.00 39.86
CA ARG A 349 -6.26 12.40 41.20
C ARG A 349 -7.00 13.17 42.28
N GLN A 350 -7.15 14.48 42.15
CA GLN A 350 -7.87 15.33 43.11
C GLN A 350 -9.40 15.17 43.02
N LEU A 351 -9.94 14.70 41.89
CA LEU A 351 -11.38 14.59 41.64
C LEU A 351 -11.99 13.21 41.94
N ALA A 352 -11.22 12.24 42.45
CA ALA A 352 -11.67 10.88 42.85
C ALA A 352 -12.52 10.09 41.82
N VAL A 353 -12.43 10.39 40.51
CA VAL A 353 -13.21 9.71 39.46
C VAL A 353 -12.56 8.37 39.08
N ASN A 354 -12.98 7.25 39.68
CA ASN A 354 -12.25 5.98 39.56
C ASN A 354 -12.43 5.20 38.23
N GLN A 355 -13.56 5.34 37.54
CA GLN A 355 -13.88 4.47 36.38
C GLN A 355 -13.56 5.12 35.03
N TYR A 356 -13.96 6.39 34.82
CA TYR A 356 -13.63 7.15 33.60
C TYR A 356 -12.12 7.41 33.46
N ASP A 357 -11.40 7.62 34.57
CA ASP A 357 -9.97 7.92 34.57
C ASP A 357 -9.09 6.73 34.12
N ARG A 358 -9.57 5.48 34.21
CA ARG A 358 -8.82 4.31 33.70
C ARG A 358 -8.83 4.22 32.17
N LEU A 359 -9.95 4.56 31.53
CA LEU A 359 -10.07 4.54 30.06
C LEU A 359 -9.32 5.71 29.42
N ASP A 360 -9.43 6.91 29.98
CA ASP A 360 -8.68 8.07 29.51
C ASP A 360 -7.17 7.92 29.71
N ARG A 361 -6.71 7.34 30.84
CA ARG A 361 -5.29 7.01 31.04
C ARG A 361 -4.75 6.04 29.99
N LYS A 362 -5.53 5.04 29.58
CA LYS A 362 -5.14 4.10 28.51
C LYS A 362 -5.02 4.83 27.16
N ARG A 363 -5.96 5.73 26.84
CA ARG A 363 -5.95 6.53 25.60
C ARG A 363 -4.77 7.51 25.56
N ASP A 364 -4.52 8.22 26.66
CA ASP A 364 -3.40 9.16 26.81
C ASP A 364 -2.04 8.45 26.69
N ARG A 365 -1.88 7.30 27.35
CA ARG A 365 -0.65 6.48 27.26
C ARG A 365 -0.43 5.94 25.84
N GLN A 366 -1.49 5.51 25.16
CA GLN A 366 -1.39 5.05 23.77
C GLN A 366 -0.97 6.18 22.83
N ALA A 367 -1.52 7.38 23.01
CA ALA A 367 -1.14 8.55 22.21
C ALA A 367 0.34 8.92 22.39
N PHE A 368 0.85 8.86 23.63
CA PHE A 368 2.26 9.13 23.91
C PHE A 368 3.19 8.04 23.34
N VAL A 369 2.87 6.76 23.57
CA VAL A 369 3.66 5.63 23.04
C VAL A 369 3.70 5.65 21.51
N MET A 370 2.59 5.99 20.85
CA MET A 370 2.52 6.17 19.40
C MET A 370 3.54 7.20 18.91
N LEU A 371 3.58 8.38 19.54
CA LEU A 371 4.46 9.47 19.14
C LEU A 371 5.93 9.15 19.41
N LEU A 372 6.24 8.53 20.55
CA LEU A 372 7.60 8.10 20.87
C LEU A 372 8.09 7.06 19.87
N PHE A 373 7.26 6.07 19.54
CA PHE A 373 7.59 5.06 18.54
C PHE A 373 7.77 5.68 17.15
N GLN A 374 6.92 6.63 16.77
CA GLN A 374 7.05 7.37 15.51
C GLN A 374 8.36 8.17 15.45
N ALA A 375 8.77 8.82 16.54
CA ALA A 375 10.05 9.53 16.63
C ALA A 375 11.25 8.57 16.55
N ILE A 376 11.19 7.42 17.22
CA ILE A 376 12.24 6.39 17.18
C ILE A 376 12.38 5.82 15.76
N VAL A 377 11.29 5.42 15.13
CA VAL A 377 11.32 4.85 13.77
C VAL A 377 11.79 5.91 12.77
N PHE A 378 11.38 7.17 12.94
CA PHE A 378 11.93 8.29 12.15
C PHE A 378 13.45 8.41 12.34
N LEU A 379 13.94 8.41 13.58
CA LEU A 379 15.37 8.50 13.86
C LEU A 379 16.16 7.34 13.24
N ILE A 380 15.72 6.10 13.46
CA ILE A 380 16.38 4.89 12.95
C ILE A 380 16.50 4.89 11.43
N THR A 381 15.45 5.34 10.74
CA THR A 381 15.38 5.25 9.27
C THR A 381 16.02 6.44 8.58
N GLN A 382 16.10 7.60 9.23
CA GLN A 382 16.70 8.80 8.66
C GLN A 382 18.20 8.93 8.98
N THR A 383 18.67 8.42 10.13
CA THR A 383 20.07 8.55 10.56
C THR A 383 21.08 8.01 9.54
N PRO A 384 20.89 6.83 8.92
CA PRO A 384 21.85 6.29 7.95
C PRO A 384 22.03 7.19 6.72
N LEU A 385 20.94 7.78 6.23
CA LEU A 385 20.96 8.68 5.08
C LEU A 385 21.69 9.99 5.38
N MET A 386 21.47 10.54 6.58
CA MET A 386 22.10 11.80 6.98
C MET A 386 23.59 11.61 7.25
N LEU A 387 23.97 10.48 7.86
CA LEU A 387 25.36 10.11 8.07
C LEU A 387 26.09 9.95 6.74
N LEU A 388 25.43 9.34 5.75
CA LEU A 388 25.98 9.21 4.39
C LEU A 388 26.19 10.57 3.71
N PHE A 389 25.21 11.48 3.77
CA PHE A 389 25.39 12.85 3.25
C PHE A 389 26.51 13.61 3.96
N PHE A 390 26.63 13.43 5.28
CA PHE A 390 27.72 14.03 6.06
C PHE A 390 29.09 13.47 5.65
N CYS A 391 29.23 12.15 5.53
CA CYS A 391 30.48 11.52 5.07
C CYS A 391 30.83 11.92 3.63
N ASN A 392 29.85 12.03 2.74
CA ASN A 392 30.06 12.50 1.37
C ASN A 392 30.50 13.97 1.33
N ALA A 393 29.92 14.83 2.17
CA ALA A 393 30.35 16.21 2.32
C ALA A 393 31.78 16.32 2.87
N ALA A 394 32.13 15.51 3.87
CA ALA A 394 33.46 15.52 4.48
C ALA A 394 34.56 14.99 3.54
N THR A 395 34.23 14.03 2.67
CA THR A 395 35.19 13.37 1.76
C THR A 395 35.26 13.99 0.37
N ILE A 396 34.49 15.06 0.10
CA ILE A 396 34.38 15.67 -1.24
C ILE A 396 35.69 16.27 -1.76
N HIS A 397 36.59 16.65 -0.86
CA HIS A 397 37.91 17.20 -1.20
C HIS A 397 38.94 16.12 -1.58
N ILE A 398 38.62 14.83 -1.36
CA ILE A 398 39.50 13.72 -1.70
C ILE A 398 39.26 13.34 -3.17
N THR A 399 40.13 13.84 -4.06
CA THR A 399 40.00 13.68 -5.51
C THR A 399 40.44 12.30 -6.02
N ASN A 400 41.32 11.60 -5.30
CA ASN A 400 41.81 10.26 -5.66
C ASN A 400 41.20 9.18 -4.75
N LYS A 401 39.96 8.77 -5.05
CA LYS A 401 39.35 7.59 -4.43
C LYS A 401 39.74 6.32 -5.20
N SER A 402 40.13 5.26 -4.50
CA SER A 402 40.42 3.96 -5.13
C SER A 402 39.14 3.33 -5.70
N ALA A 403 39.27 2.43 -6.68
CA ALA A 403 38.12 1.72 -7.24
C ALA A 403 37.31 0.99 -6.16
N ASN A 404 37.99 0.41 -5.16
CA ASN A 404 37.37 -0.25 -4.01
C ASN A 404 36.58 0.73 -3.14
N GLN A 405 37.11 1.93 -2.89
CA GLN A 405 36.40 2.97 -2.12
C GLN A 405 35.13 3.41 -2.84
N VAL A 406 35.18 3.61 -4.16
CA VAL A 406 34.00 3.98 -4.95
C VAL A 406 32.95 2.86 -4.97
N ALA A 407 33.38 1.60 -5.03
CA ALA A 407 32.47 0.45 -4.95
C ALA A 407 31.78 0.35 -3.59
N ILE A 408 32.53 0.53 -2.49
CA ILE A 408 31.98 0.55 -1.12
C ILE A 408 30.97 1.68 -0.98
N GLU A 409 31.30 2.90 -1.42
CA GLU A 409 30.39 4.05 -1.36
C GLU A 409 29.09 3.78 -2.12
N ARG A 410 29.15 3.21 -3.33
CA ARG A 410 27.95 2.86 -4.11
C ARG A 410 27.09 1.81 -3.42
N PHE A 411 27.71 0.78 -2.85
CA PHE A 411 27.00 -0.25 -2.11
C PHE A 411 26.33 0.33 -0.85
N THR A 412 27.04 1.19 -0.11
CA THR A 412 26.47 1.87 1.07
C THR A 412 25.30 2.77 0.69
N VAL A 413 25.41 3.56 -0.38
CA VAL A 413 24.30 4.38 -0.91
C VAL A 413 23.08 3.51 -1.25
N PHE A 414 23.30 2.39 -1.95
CA PHE A 414 22.23 1.46 -2.30
C PHE A 414 21.52 0.89 -1.07
N MET A 415 22.26 0.42 -0.06
CA MET A 415 21.68 -0.14 1.16
C MET A 415 20.89 0.91 1.94
N VAL A 416 21.40 2.14 2.03
CA VAL A 416 20.72 3.27 2.69
C VAL A 416 19.45 3.67 1.95
N ASP A 417 19.47 3.72 0.62
CA ASP A 417 18.30 4.00 -0.21
C ASP A 417 17.22 2.91 -0.04
N MET A 418 17.60 1.64 0.04
CA MET A 418 16.65 0.54 0.29
C MET A 418 15.98 0.68 1.66
N ILE A 419 16.73 1.06 2.71
CA ILE A 419 16.16 1.34 4.04
C ILE A 419 15.16 2.52 3.98
N LEU A 420 15.49 3.57 3.22
CA LEU A 420 14.60 4.70 3.01
C LEU A 420 13.30 4.29 2.31
N TYR A 421 13.35 3.40 1.32
CA TYR A 421 12.16 2.93 0.59
C TYR A 421 11.33 1.88 1.35
N LEU A 422 11.92 1.22 2.36
CA LEU A 422 11.16 0.35 3.28
C LEU A 422 10.27 1.17 4.23
N PHE A 423 10.61 2.43 4.48
CA PHE A 423 9.85 3.31 5.37
C PHE A 423 8.36 3.52 4.98
N PRO A 424 8.02 3.81 3.70
CA PRO A 424 6.64 3.84 3.21
C PRO A 424 5.78 2.64 3.63
N THR A 425 6.36 1.43 3.64
CA THR A 425 5.62 0.21 3.98
C THR A 425 5.43 0.09 5.49
N ILE A 426 6.45 0.43 6.28
CA ILE A 426 6.41 0.44 7.75
C ILE A 426 5.33 1.40 8.27
N SER A 427 5.14 2.55 7.64
CA SER A 427 4.19 3.59 8.09
C SER A 427 2.74 3.09 8.29
N PHE A 428 2.25 2.20 7.42
CA PHE A 428 0.94 1.55 7.59
C PHE A 428 0.87 0.69 8.86
N TYR A 429 1.91 -0.12 9.11
CA TYR A 429 2.00 -0.96 10.30
C TYR A 429 2.09 -0.11 11.56
N LEU A 430 2.77 1.05 11.51
CA LEU A 430 2.77 2.01 12.61
C LEU A 430 1.34 2.47 12.95
N TYR A 431 0.54 2.84 11.94
CA TYR A 431 -0.83 3.31 12.16
C TYR A 431 -1.76 2.22 12.73
N THR A 432 -1.63 0.97 12.26
CA THR A 432 -2.40 -0.18 12.79
C THR A 432 -1.97 -0.59 14.21
N MET A 433 -0.67 -0.52 14.52
CA MET A 433 -0.17 -0.83 15.85
C MET A 433 -0.54 0.24 16.87
N ALA A 434 -0.51 1.51 16.47
CA ALA A 434 -0.62 2.61 17.39
C ALA A 434 -2.06 3.07 17.68
N SER A 435 -2.99 2.96 16.72
CA SER A 435 -4.37 3.41 16.89
C SER A 435 -5.34 2.23 16.97
N ARG A 436 -5.95 2.03 18.15
CA ARG A 436 -7.02 1.03 18.33
C ARG A 436 -8.23 1.32 17.43
N GLN A 437 -8.53 2.59 17.18
CA GLN A 437 -9.63 3.00 16.31
C GLN A 437 -9.33 2.68 14.85
N PHE A 438 -8.10 2.96 14.40
CA PHE A 438 -7.63 2.58 13.07
C PHE A 438 -7.65 1.05 12.88
N ARG A 439 -7.22 0.29 13.90
CA ARG A 439 -7.25 -1.17 13.89
C ARG A 439 -8.67 -1.73 13.79
N ARG A 440 -9.63 -1.16 14.53
CA ARG A 440 -11.04 -1.58 14.46
C ARG A 440 -11.61 -1.34 13.06
N GLU A 441 -11.40 -0.16 12.51
CA GLU A 441 -11.84 0.20 11.16
C GLU A 441 -11.17 -0.65 10.07
N PHE A 442 -9.87 -0.95 10.23
CA PHE A 442 -9.16 -1.90 9.37
C PHE A 442 -9.73 -3.32 9.47
N ILE A 443 -9.99 -3.81 10.69
CA ILE A 443 -10.62 -5.11 10.90
C ILE A 443 -12.05 -5.12 10.34
N GLU A 444 -12.80 -4.03 10.45
CA GLU A 444 -14.14 -3.91 9.86
C GLU A 444 -14.10 -3.88 8.33
N LEU A 445 -13.14 -3.18 7.73
CA LEU A 445 -12.86 -3.25 6.30
C LEU A 445 -12.55 -4.68 5.87
N PHE A 446 -11.64 -5.34 6.58
CA PHE A 446 -11.25 -6.72 6.31
C PHE A 446 -12.43 -7.69 6.49
N ARG A 447 -13.21 -7.54 7.56
CA ARG A 447 -14.42 -8.34 7.82
C ARG A 447 -15.53 -8.07 6.81
N SER A 448 -15.68 -6.84 6.34
CA SER A 448 -16.65 -6.48 5.29
C SER A 448 -16.23 -6.99 3.91
N ALA A 449 -14.92 -7.16 3.68
CA ALA A 449 -14.38 -7.84 2.51
C ALA A 449 -14.58 -9.36 2.58
N ILE A 450 -14.67 -9.93 3.78
CA ILE A 450 -14.80 -11.39 4.02
C ILE A 450 -16.26 -11.84 4.18
N LYS A 451 -17.16 -11.01 4.73
CA LYS A 451 -18.57 -11.37 4.90
C LYS A 451 -19.38 -11.07 3.63
N PRO A 452 -19.99 -12.07 2.97
CA PRO A 452 -21.02 -11.79 1.99
C PRO A 452 -22.18 -11.07 2.69
N ARG A 453 -22.56 -9.90 2.16
CA ARG A 453 -23.75 -9.18 2.61
C ARG A 453 -24.95 -10.11 2.42
N ARG A 454 -25.51 -10.64 3.51
CA ARG A 454 -26.88 -11.16 3.50
C ARG A 454 -27.77 -9.97 3.10
N GLN A 455 -28.36 -10.03 1.91
CA GLN A 455 -29.50 -9.19 1.57
C GLN A 455 -30.62 -9.54 2.55
N ASN A 456 -30.81 -8.69 3.56
CA ASN A 456 -32.09 -8.61 4.25
C ASN A 456 -33.03 -7.84 3.32
N ASN A 457 -33.70 -8.54 2.41
CA ASN A 457 -34.93 -8.05 1.82
C ASN A 457 -36.09 -8.62 2.63
N THR A 458 -36.43 -7.93 3.72
CA THR A 458 -37.77 -7.98 4.30
C THR A 458 -38.71 -7.20 3.40
N ASN A 459 -39.69 -7.90 2.84
CA ASN A 459 -41.02 -7.43 2.47
C ASN A 459 -41.15 -6.21 1.57
N GLN A 460 -41.36 -6.45 0.27
CA GLN A 460 -42.51 -5.89 -0.44
C GLN A 460 -42.94 -6.89 -1.52
N VAL A 461 -43.90 -7.74 -1.13
CA VAL A 461 -44.80 -8.39 -2.09
C VAL A 461 -45.71 -7.28 -2.61
N ASN A 462 -45.67 -7.01 -3.91
CA ASN A 462 -46.79 -6.41 -4.62
C ASN A 462 -47.00 -7.20 -5.93
N PRO A 463 -48.19 -7.76 -6.17
CA PRO A 463 -48.46 -8.65 -7.29
C PRO A 463 -49.00 -7.85 -8.47
N VAL A 464 -48.22 -7.65 -9.52
CA VAL A 464 -48.75 -7.26 -10.83
C VAL A 464 -47.83 -7.82 -11.92
N LEU A 465 -48.45 -8.35 -12.98
CA LEU A 465 -47.89 -8.84 -14.24
C LEU A 465 -47.50 -10.33 -14.32
N ASN A 466 -48.53 -11.18 -14.16
CA ASN A 466 -48.81 -12.16 -15.21
C ASN A 466 -49.64 -11.43 -16.26
N GLU A 467 -49.05 -11.11 -17.40
CA GLU A 467 -49.74 -11.13 -18.71
C GLU A 467 -48.71 -10.89 -19.84
N ILE A 468 -48.68 -11.86 -20.75
CA ILE A 468 -48.25 -11.79 -22.16
C ILE A 468 -46.78 -12.15 -22.48
N LEU A 469 -46.68 -13.30 -23.18
CA LEU A 469 -45.58 -13.98 -23.89
C LEU A 469 -44.71 -14.97 -23.11
#